data_AF-A0A7S8C7B0-F1
#
_entry.id   AF-A0A7S8C7B0-F1
#
_cell.length_a   1.000
_cell.length_b   1.000
_cell.length_c   1.000
_cell.angle_alpha   90.00
_cell.angle_beta   90.00
_cell.angle_gamma   90.00
#
_symmetry.space_group_name_H-M   'P 1'
#
loop_
_entity.id
_entity.type
_entity.pdbx_description
1 polymer ?
#
loop_
_entity_poly.entity_id
_entity_poly.type
_entity_poly.pdbx_seq_one_letter_code
_entity_poly.pdbx_strand_id
1 'polypeptide(L)'
;MTDFLTCLGDILTRWPALDVALAVAWWWWISRAWRGAPAPPDGEKTDERQLGAMVIQGQVNGIITGCSIIIAGAGTFFAIAQKASGGFVSTHIAWAGTWAVFGLIVALYTTAILPPKVPRYNVVRDKATSLACAMALFFPLAAGLRFAAGLWTYLQ
;
A
#
# COMPACT_ATOMS: atom_id res chain seq x y z
N MET A 1 -9.47 13.14 -21.64
CA MET A 1 -8.70 12.68 -20.45
C MET A 1 -9.45 12.98 -19.15
N THR A 2 -10.17 14.11 -19.09
CA THR A 2 -11.15 14.44 -18.04
C THR A 2 -12.22 13.35 -17.84
N ASP A 3 -12.81 12.82 -18.91
CA ASP A 3 -13.93 11.86 -18.81
C ASP A 3 -13.58 10.50 -18.17
N PHE A 4 -12.33 10.04 -18.34
CA PHE A 4 -11.88 8.79 -17.73
C PHE A 4 -11.70 8.95 -16.21
N LEU A 5 -11.15 10.08 -15.77
CA LEU A 5 -10.90 10.34 -14.35
C LEU A 5 -12.21 10.58 -13.58
N THR A 6 -13.18 11.26 -14.19
CA THR A 6 -14.53 11.39 -13.61
C THR A 6 -15.25 10.06 -13.55
N CYS A 7 -15.21 9.25 -14.62
CA CYS A 7 -15.84 7.92 -14.62
C CYS A 7 -15.19 6.98 -13.58
N LEU A 8 -13.86 7.00 -13.47
CA LEU A 8 -13.12 6.26 -12.45
C LEU A 8 -13.50 6.72 -11.03
N GLY A 9 -13.59 8.04 -10.83
CA GLY A 9 -14.06 8.65 -9.57
C GLY A 9 -15.47 8.21 -9.20
N ASP A 10 -16.40 8.20 -10.15
CA ASP A 10 -17.79 7.78 -9.95
C ASP A 10 -17.92 6.28 -9.61
N ILE A 11 -17.09 5.43 -10.21
CA ILE A 11 -17.09 3.99 -9.91
C ILE A 11 -16.51 3.74 -8.51
N LEU A 12 -15.37 4.36 -8.19
CA LEU A 12 -14.71 4.23 -6.89
C LEU A 12 -15.56 4.81 -5.76
N THR A 13 -16.30 5.89 -6.03
CA THR A 13 -17.20 6.49 -5.05
C THR A 13 -18.38 5.58 -4.74
N ARG A 14 -19.01 4.97 -5.77
CA ARG A 14 -20.21 4.12 -5.57
C ARG A 14 -19.92 2.77 -4.92
N TRP A 15 -18.70 2.24 -5.05
CA TRP A 15 -18.39 0.88 -4.60
C TRP A 15 -17.23 0.86 -3.60
N PRO A 16 -17.46 1.29 -2.35
CA PRO A 16 -16.40 1.36 -1.36
C PRO A 16 -15.76 0.00 -1.01
N ALA A 17 -16.45 -1.11 -1.30
CA ALA A 17 -15.94 -2.46 -1.11
C ALA A 17 -15.22 -3.06 -2.33
N LEU A 18 -15.24 -2.39 -3.51
CA LEU A 18 -14.59 -2.90 -4.72
C LEU A 18 -13.08 -3.07 -4.50
N ASP A 19 -12.46 -2.17 -3.74
CA ASP A 19 -11.05 -2.24 -3.39
C ASP A 19 -10.70 -3.53 -2.66
N VAL A 20 -11.60 -4.06 -1.84
CA VAL A 20 -11.38 -5.31 -1.11
C VAL A 20 -11.38 -6.48 -2.09
N ALA A 21 -12.32 -6.51 -3.03
CA ALA A 21 -12.34 -7.53 -4.07
C ALA A 21 -11.09 -7.45 -4.97
N LEU A 22 -10.68 -6.24 -5.34
CA LEU A 22 -9.45 -6.00 -6.10
C LEU A 22 -8.21 -6.41 -5.30
N ALA A 23 -8.15 -6.11 -4.01
CA ALA A 23 -7.06 -6.50 -3.12
C ALA A 23 -6.96 -8.04 -3.00
N VAL A 24 -8.09 -8.72 -2.85
CA VAL A 24 -8.14 -10.20 -2.79
C VAL A 24 -7.73 -10.82 -4.13
N ALA A 25 -8.24 -10.30 -5.24
CA ALA A 25 -7.88 -10.78 -6.58
C ALA A 25 -6.39 -10.55 -6.90
N TRP A 26 -5.90 -9.35 -6.59
CA TRP A 26 -4.48 -8.99 -6.72
C TRP A 26 -3.59 -9.87 -5.83
N TRP A 27 -3.97 -10.08 -4.58
CA TRP A 27 -3.24 -10.94 -3.65
C TRP A 27 -3.19 -12.39 -4.13
N TRP A 28 -4.32 -12.91 -4.61
CA TRP A 28 -4.40 -14.25 -5.18
C TRP A 28 -3.49 -14.40 -6.40
N TRP A 29 -3.47 -13.40 -7.28
CA TRP A 29 -2.62 -13.38 -8.47
C TRP A 29 -1.14 -13.39 -8.10
N ILE A 30 -0.70 -12.48 -7.23
CA ILE A 30 0.72 -12.38 -6.86
C ILE A 30 1.18 -13.61 -6.07
N SER A 31 0.33 -14.14 -5.18
CA SER A 31 0.60 -15.38 -4.44
C SER A 31 0.75 -16.59 -5.37
N ARG A 32 0.01 -16.61 -6.49
CA ARG A 32 0.16 -17.62 -7.53
C ARG A 32 1.43 -17.44 -8.35
N ALA A 33 1.81 -16.21 -8.69
CA ALA A 33 3.04 -15.93 -9.42
C ALA A 33 4.28 -16.42 -8.66
N TRP A 34 4.25 -16.31 -7.32
CA TRP A 34 5.31 -16.80 -6.42
C TRP A 34 5.16 -18.27 -6.00
N ARG A 35 4.25 -19.03 -6.62
CA ARG A 35 4.01 -20.43 -6.28
C ARG A 35 5.05 -21.30 -7.01
N GLY A 36 5.87 -22.01 -6.25
CA GLY A 36 6.97 -22.80 -6.81
C GLY A 36 8.25 -22.01 -7.10
N ALA A 37 8.33 -20.74 -6.69
CA ALA A 37 9.59 -19.99 -6.76
C ALA A 37 10.67 -20.72 -5.95
N PRO A 38 11.86 -20.98 -6.53
CA PRO A 38 12.94 -21.65 -5.84
C PRO A 38 13.44 -20.80 -4.67
N ALA A 39 13.98 -21.46 -3.64
CA ALA A 39 14.64 -20.76 -2.55
C ALA A 39 15.85 -19.95 -3.09
N PRO A 40 16.19 -18.82 -2.45
CA PRO A 40 17.40 -18.08 -2.81
C PRO A 40 18.62 -19.01 -2.79
N PRO A 41 19.49 -18.98 -3.82
CA PRO A 41 20.67 -19.83 -3.85
C PRO A 41 21.63 -19.47 -2.72
N ASP A 42 22.25 -20.49 -2.13
CA ASP A 42 23.31 -20.31 -1.14
C ASP A 42 24.56 -19.71 -1.82
N GLY A 43 25.17 -18.71 -1.20
CA GLY A 43 26.47 -18.15 -1.64
C GLY A 43 26.43 -16.87 -2.49
N GLU A 44 25.31 -16.14 -2.52
CA GLU A 44 25.29 -14.81 -3.15
C GLU A 44 26.26 -13.81 -2.49
N LYS A 45 26.84 -12.93 -3.32
CA LYS A 45 27.84 -11.94 -2.87
C LYS A 45 27.24 -11.02 -1.81
N THR A 46 28.03 -10.67 -0.80
CA THR A 46 27.62 -9.76 0.27
C THR A 46 27.13 -8.42 -0.28
N ASP A 47 27.80 -7.89 -1.31
CA ASP A 47 27.44 -6.60 -1.93
C ASP A 47 26.06 -6.64 -2.60
N GLU A 48 25.71 -7.75 -3.27
CA GLU A 48 24.38 -7.92 -3.90
C GLU A 48 23.27 -7.98 -2.84
N ARG A 49 23.53 -8.66 -1.72
CA ARG A 49 22.60 -8.75 -0.59
C ARG A 49 22.37 -7.40 0.07
N GLN A 50 23.44 -6.63 0.29
CA GLN A 50 23.35 -5.29 0.86
C GLN A 50 22.66 -4.31 -0.09
N LEU A 51 22.96 -4.37 -1.40
CA LEU A 51 22.31 -3.54 -2.39
C LEU A 51 20.79 -3.79 -2.44
N GLY A 52 20.38 -5.06 -2.46
CA GLY A 52 18.98 -5.45 -2.41
C GLY A 52 18.26 -4.95 -1.15
N ALA A 53 18.92 -5.06 0.01
CA ALA A 53 18.39 -4.55 1.26
C ALA A 53 18.22 -3.03 1.26
N MET A 54 19.19 -2.27 0.73
CA MET A 54 19.11 -0.81 0.63
C MET A 54 17.95 -0.35 -0.25
N VAL A 55 17.73 -1.00 -1.40
CA VAL A 55 16.61 -0.68 -2.29
C VAL A 55 15.27 -0.89 -1.58
N ILE A 56 15.10 -2.05 -0.93
CA ILE A 56 13.87 -2.35 -0.19
C ILE A 56 13.68 -1.35 0.95
N GLN A 57 14.72 -1.05 1.71
CA GLN A 57 14.64 -0.12 2.84
C GLN A 57 14.26 1.30 2.37
N GLY A 58 14.83 1.76 1.26
CA GLY A 58 14.46 3.04 0.63
C GLY A 58 12.98 3.07 0.23
N GLN A 59 12.51 2.03 -0.45
CA GLN A 59 11.10 1.90 -0.85
C GLN A 59 10.16 1.90 0.37
N VAL A 60 10.47 1.10 1.39
CA VAL A 60 9.65 0.96 2.59
C VAL A 60 9.60 2.26 3.40
N ASN A 61 10.70 3.02 3.47
CA ASN A 61 10.70 4.35 4.08
C ASN A 61 9.81 5.35 3.33
N GLY A 62 9.81 5.30 1.99
CA GLY A 62 8.88 6.08 1.17
C GLY A 62 7.42 5.73 1.45
N ILE A 63 7.12 4.43 1.60
CA ILE A 63 5.79 3.94 1.97
C ILE A 63 5.36 4.44 3.35
N ILE A 64 6.22 4.32 4.37
CA ILE A 64 5.97 4.80 5.74
C ILE A 64 5.61 6.28 5.72
N THR A 65 6.39 7.08 4.98
CA THR A 65 6.18 8.52 4.84
C THR A 65 4.83 8.81 4.17
N GLY A 66 4.55 8.18 3.02
CA GLY A 66 3.30 8.36 2.29
C GLY A 66 2.07 7.95 3.10
N CYS A 67 2.12 6.80 3.79
CA CYS A 67 1.04 6.35 4.68
C CYS A 67 0.80 7.37 5.80
N SER A 68 1.86 7.88 6.42
CA SER A 68 1.75 8.86 7.51
C SER A 68 1.08 10.16 7.06
N ILE A 69 1.42 10.64 5.86
CA ILE A 69 0.76 11.81 5.25
C ILE A 69 -0.72 11.54 5.01
N ILE A 70 -1.07 10.37 4.44
CA ILE A 70 -2.47 10.01 4.18
C ILE A 70 -3.24 9.86 5.48
N ILE A 71 -2.67 9.27 6.53
CA ILE A 71 -3.32 9.13 7.84
C ILE A 71 -3.61 10.50 8.45
N ALA A 72 -2.62 11.40 8.46
CA ALA A 72 -2.80 12.75 8.98
C ALA A 72 -3.84 13.55 8.18
N GLY A 73 -3.78 13.45 6.85
CA GLY A 73 -4.77 14.05 5.94
C GLY A 73 -6.16 13.48 6.17
N ALA A 74 -6.30 12.16 6.23
CA ALA A 74 -7.58 11.49 6.45
C ALA A 74 -8.20 11.87 7.79
N GLY A 75 -7.42 11.92 8.88
CA GLY A 75 -7.92 12.37 10.18
C GLY A 75 -8.44 13.81 10.14
N THR A 76 -7.71 14.71 9.47
CA THR A 76 -8.09 16.12 9.33
C THR A 76 -9.36 16.27 8.49
N PHE A 77 -9.41 15.65 7.31
CA PHE A 77 -10.54 15.74 6.39
C PHE A 77 -11.77 14.99 6.88
N PHE A 78 -11.61 13.90 7.66
CA PHE A 78 -12.74 13.21 8.27
C PHE A 78 -13.48 14.12 9.25
N ALA A 79 -12.74 14.87 10.08
CA ALA A 79 -13.31 15.83 11.03
C ALA A 79 -14.03 17.01 10.35
N ILE A 80 -13.56 17.42 9.17
CA ILE A 80 -14.17 18.49 8.36
C ILE A 80 -15.40 17.95 7.61
N ALA A 81 -15.25 16.84 6.88
CA ALA A 81 -16.29 16.25 6.04
C ALA A 81 -17.51 15.80 6.86
N GLN A 82 -17.31 15.27 8.06
CA GLN A 82 -18.43 14.89 8.94
C GLN A 82 -19.35 16.08 9.26
N LYS A 83 -18.81 17.30 9.29
CA LYS A 83 -19.57 18.52 9.54
C LYS A 83 -20.19 19.12 8.27
N ALA A 84 -19.61 18.86 7.10
CA ALA A 84 -19.89 19.62 5.88
C ALA A 84 -20.57 18.84 4.75
N SER A 85 -20.33 17.53 4.59
CA SER A 85 -20.62 16.83 3.31
C SER A 85 -21.38 15.50 3.42
N GLY A 86 -22.13 15.27 4.50
CA GLY A 86 -22.91 14.04 4.68
C GLY A 86 -22.05 12.77 4.86
N GLY A 87 -22.69 11.62 5.09
CA GLY A 87 -22.00 10.38 5.48
C GLY A 87 -21.15 9.71 4.38
N PHE A 88 -21.27 10.15 3.13
CA PHE A 88 -20.65 9.49 1.99
C PHE A 88 -19.17 9.86 1.81
N VAL A 89 -18.82 11.15 1.86
CA VAL A 89 -17.43 11.62 1.77
C VAL A 89 -16.60 11.10 2.96
N SER A 90 -17.17 11.14 4.17
CA SER A 90 -16.51 10.64 5.38
C SER A 90 -16.20 9.14 5.30
N THR A 91 -17.04 8.36 4.60
CA THR A 91 -16.79 6.92 4.37
C THR A 91 -15.54 6.70 3.50
N HIS A 92 -15.35 7.44 2.42
CA HIS A 92 -14.15 7.32 1.56
C HIS A 92 -12.87 7.72 2.28
N ILE A 93 -12.93 8.81 3.05
CA ILE A 93 -11.79 9.27 3.84
C ILE A 93 -11.45 8.27 4.96
N ALA A 94 -12.45 7.67 5.60
CA ALA A 94 -12.23 6.61 6.59
C ALA A 94 -11.56 5.38 5.95
N TRP A 95 -12.06 4.90 4.81
CA TRP A 95 -11.45 3.78 4.08
C TRP A 95 -10.01 4.07 3.63
N ALA A 96 -9.74 5.29 3.15
CA ALA A 96 -8.39 5.72 2.83
C ALA A 96 -7.46 5.62 4.05
N GLY A 97 -7.91 6.11 5.21
CA GLY A 97 -7.19 5.97 6.47
C GLY A 97 -6.93 4.52 6.86
N THR A 98 -7.94 3.65 6.75
CA THR A 98 -7.81 2.22 7.04
C THR A 98 -6.75 1.55 6.16
N TRP A 99 -6.78 1.77 4.85
CA TRP A 99 -5.77 1.24 3.95
C TRP A 99 -4.36 1.78 4.27
N ALA A 100 -4.24 3.07 4.57
CA ALA A 100 -2.95 3.66 4.94
C ALA A 100 -2.38 3.07 6.23
N VAL A 101 -3.22 2.78 7.23
CA VAL A 101 -2.80 2.11 8.47
C VAL A 101 -2.31 0.69 8.19
N PHE A 102 -3.02 -0.09 7.37
CA PHE A 102 -2.54 -1.43 6.98
C PHE A 102 -1.21 -1.36 6.22
N GLY A 103 -1.08 -0.43 5.28
CA GLY A 103 0.17 -0.17 4.57
C GLY A 103 1.32 0.16 5.52
N LEU A 104 1.07 1.04 6.49
CA LEU A 104 2.05 1.43 7.51
C LEU A 104 2.48 0.24 8.38
N ILE A 105 1.53 -0.57 8.86
CA ILE A 105 1.83 -1.76 9.68
C ILE A 105 2.71 -2.75 8.90
N VAL A 106 2.36 -3.05 7.64
CA VAL A 106 3.15 -3.98 6.82
C VAL A 106 4.52 -3.40 6.49
N ALA A 107 4.62 -2.10 6.25
CA ALA A 107 5.88 -1.43 6.00
C ALA A 107 6.81 -1.49 7.24
N LEU A 108 6.29 -1.17 8.43
CA LEU A 108 7.03 -1.28 9.69
C LEU A 108 7.46 -2.73 9.98
N TYR A 109 6.56 -3.70 9.74
CA TYR A 109 6.90 -5.11 9.83
C TYR A 109 8.05 -5.48 8.89
N THR A 110 8.00 -5.02 7.65
CA THR A 110 9.04 -5.27 6.64
C THR A 110 10.39 -4.71 7.09
N THR A 111 10.43 -3.48 7.61
CA THR A 111 11.64 -2.87 8.18
C THR A 111 12.18 -3.67 9.36
N ALA A 112 11.32 -4.24 10.21
CA ALA A 112 11.74 -5.01 11.38
C ALA A 112 12.37 -6.37 11.00
N ILE A 113 11.88 -7.03 9.94
CA ILE A 113 12.37 -8.36 9.55
C ILE A 113 13.60 -8.33 8.62
N LEU A 114 13.90 -7.18 7.99
CA LEU A 114 15.00 -7.04 7.04
C LEU A 114 16.38 -7.24 7.68
N PRO A 115 16.79 -6.48 8.72
CA PRO A 115 18.15 -6.54 9.27
C PRO A 115 18.66 -7.95 9.62
N PRO A 116 17.88 -8.83 10.27
CA PRO A 116 18.37 -10.19 10.58
C PRO A 116 18.50 -11.10 9.36
N LYS A 117 17.84 -10.79 8.23
CA LYS A 117 17.87 -11.61 7.00
C LYS A 117 19.02 -11.25 6.06
N VAL A 118 19.40 -9.97 5.95
CA VAL A 118 20.40 -9.47 5.00
C VAL A 118 21.73 -10.24 5.04
N PRO A 119 22.30 -10.61 6.21
CA PRO A 119 23.60 -11.30 6.25
C PRO A 119 23.59 -12.72 5.69
N ARG A 120 22.41 -13.33 5.53
CA ARG A 120 22.25 -14.74 5.18
C ARG A 120 21.63 -14.95 3.81
N TYR A 121 20.68 -14.10 3.42
CA TYR A 121 19.87 -14.31 2.23
C TYR A 121 19.79 -13.04 1.37
N ASN A 122 19.61 -13.23 0.06
CA ASN A 122 19.15 -12.13 -0.78
C ASN A 122 17.65 -11.92 -0.58
N VAL A 123 17.36 -10.85 0.16
CA VAL A 123 16.02 -10.42 0.54
C VAL A 123 15.13 -10.05 -0.66
N VAL A 124 15.71 -9.76 -1.83
CA VAL A 124 14.96 -9.48 -3.07
C VAL A 124 14.36 -10.76 -3.65
N ARG A 125 15.04 -11.90 -3.45
CA ARG A 125 14.61 -13.23 -3.91
C ARG A 125 13.83 -14.00 -2.85
N ASP A 126 13.85 -13.53 -1.60
CA ASP A 126 13.09 -14.13 -0.52
C ASP A 126 11.59 -13.86 -0.69
N LYS A 127 10.83 -14.92 -1.00
CA LYS A 127 9.39 -14.87 -1.24
C LYS A 127 8.63 -14.11 -0.14
N ALA A 128 8.96 -14.34 1.13
CA ALA A 128 8.25 -13.68 2.24
C ALA A 128 8.49 -12.17 2.22
N THR A 129 9.73 -11.74 1.99
CA THR A 129 10.09 -10.32 1.90
C THR A 129 9.47 -9.69 0.66
N SER A 130 9.54 -10.33 -0.52
CA SER A 130 8.93 -9.80 -1.75
C SER A 130 7.41 -9.62 -1.63
N LEU A 131 6.71 -10.59 -1.00
CA LEU A 131 5.27 -10.48 -0.76
C LEU A 131 4.94 -9.37 0.26
N ALA A 132 5.72 -9.23 1.33
CA ALA A 132 5.54 -8.16 2.30
C ALA A 132 5.75 -6.77 1.67
N CYS A 133 6.79 -6.60 0.85
CA CYS A 133 7.04 -5.37 0.10
C CYS A 133 5.91 -5.06 -0.90
N ALA A 134 5.40 -6.07 -1.59
CA ALA A 134 4.27 -5.90 -2.50
C ALA A 134 3.02 -5.43 -1.76
N MET A 135 2.69 -6.02 -0.60
CA MET A 135 1.57 -5.59 0.24
C MET A 135 1.77 -4.17 0.77
N ALA A 136 2.99 -3.86 1.24
CA ALA A 136 3.37 -2.54 1.71
C ALA A 136 3.20 -1.47 0.62
N LEU A 137 3.35 -1.81 -0.66
CA LEU A 137 3.13 -0.89 -1.78
C LEU A 137 1.65 -0.80 -2.19
N PHE A 138 0.92 -1.91 -2.16
CA PHE A 138 -0.47 -1.96 -2.62
C PHE A 138 -1.39 -1.09 -1.74
N PHE A 139 -1.31 -1.25 -0.42
CA PHE A 139 -2.18 -0.55 0.51
C PHE A 139 -2.09 0.99 0.46
N PRO A 140 -0.91 1.64 0.47
CA PRO A 140 -0.83 3.09 0.30
C PRO A 140 -1.32 3.57 -1.07
N LEU A 141 -1.21 2.76 -2.12
CA LEU A 141 -1.74 3.11 -3.43
C LEU A 141 -3.27 3.12 -3.42
N ALA A 142 -3.90 2.09 -2.85
CA ALA A 142 -5.34 2.06 -2.61
C ALA A 142 -5.80 3.22 -1.71
N ALA A 143 -5.05 3.49 -0.65
CA ALA A 143 -5.30 4.59 0.27
C ALA A 143 -5.26 5.96 -0.44
N GLY A 144 -4.23 6.19 -1.25
CA GLY A 144 -4.05 7.43 -2.00
C GLY A 144 -5.16 7.65 -3.03
N LEU A 145 -5.55 6.62 -3.77
CA LEU A 145 -6.68 6.69 -4.70
C LEU A 145 -7.99 7.04 -4.00
N ARG A 146 -8.27 6.42 -2.84
CA ARG A 146 -9.47 6.73 -2.05
C ARG A 146 -9.45 8.10 -1.41
N PHE A 147 -8.28 8.54 -0.95
CA PHE A 147 -8.13 9.89 -0.42
C PHE A 147 -8.39 10.92 -1.52
N ALA A 148 -7.80 10.73 -2.71
CA ALA A 148 -8.02 11.60 -3.86
C ALA A 148 -9.49 11.61 -4.32
N ALA A 149 -10.14 10.44 -4.38
CA ALA A 149 -11.57 10.35 -4.73
C ALA A 149 -12.47 11.07 -3.69
N GLY A 150 -12.19 10.88 -2.40
CA GLY A 150 -12.92 11.56 -1.33
C GLY A 150 -12.77 13.09 -1.40
N LEU A 151 -11.56 13.58 -1.67
CA LEU A 151 -11.32 15.01 -1.89
C LEU A 151 -12.03 15.53 -3.14
N TRP A 152 -12.00 14.78 -4.23
CA TRP A 152 -12.70 15.16 -5.46
C TRP A 152 -14.20 15.32 -5.24
N THR A 153 -14.84 14.35 -4.56
CA THR A 153 -16.27 14.44 -4.22
C THR A 153 -16.58 15.57 -3.25
N TYR A 154 -15.66 15.93 -2.36
CA TYR A 154 -15.84 17.05 -1.45
C TYR A 154 -15.79 18.42 -2.15
N LEU A 155 -15.00 18.53 -3.23
CA LEU A 155 -14.80 19.78 -3.98
C LEU A 155 -15.89 20.05 -5.03
N GLN A 156 -16.69 19.05 -5.37
CA GLN A 156 -17.85 19.17 -6.26
C GLN A 156 -19.09 19.60 -5.49
#